data_AF-A0A973MW78-F1
#
_entry.id   AF-A0A973MW78-F1
#
_cell.length_a   1.000
_cell.length_b   1.000
_cell.length_c   1.000
_cell.angle_alpha   90.00
_cell.angle_beta   90.00
_cell.angle_gamma   90.00
#
_symmetry.space_group_name_H-M   'P 1'
#
loop_
_entity.id
_entity.type
_entity.pdbx_description
1 polymer ?
#
loop_
_entity_poly.entity_id
_entity_poly.type
_entity_poly.pdbx_seq_one_letter_code
_entity_poly.pdbx_strand_id
1 'polypeptide(L)'
;MTILIDRDQVIASPALVPTERDLARDHGGELTIGLVNNMPDPALKATERQFMKLLQAATGPCRIRFHCFSLPSVKRSPEAKWHVESEYSDL
;
A
#
# COMPACT_ATOMS: atom_id res chain seq x y z
N MET A 1 -9.57 -8.32 -13.31
CA MET A 1 -10.59 -7.25 -13.29
C MET A 1 -9.87 -5.95 -13.61
N THR A 2 -10.19 -5.35 -14.76
CA THR A 2 -9.33 -4.40 -15.48
C THR A 2 -9.25 -3.03 -14.80
N ILE A 3 -8.03 -2.53 -14.60
CA ILE A 3 -7.74 -1.22 -14.01
C ILE A 3 -7.22 -0.29 -15.11
N LEU A 4 -7.93 0.82 -15.31
CA LEU A 4 -7.53 1.93 -16.16
C LEU A 4 -6.60 2.86 -15.37
N ILE A 5 -5.43 3.13 -15.93
CA ILE A 5 -4.38 3.98 -15.33
C ILE A 5 -4.56 5.39 -15.88
N ASP A 6 -4.96 6.33 -15.03
CA ASP A 6 -4.92 7.76 -15.32
C ASP A 6 -3.66 8.36 -14.69
N ARG A 7 -2.85 9.07 -15.49
CA ARG A 7 -1.49 9.52 -15.15
C ARG A 7 -1.40 10.92 -14.52
N ASP A 8 -2.52 11.60 -14.25
CA ASP A 8 -2.50 13.03 -13.93
C ASP A 8 -2.72 13.41 -12.45
N GLN A 9 -2.80 12.46 -11.50
CA GLN A 9 -2.97 12.83 -10.08
C GLN A 9 -1.66 13.02 -9.32
N VAL A 10 -1.28 14.30 -9.17
CA VAL A 10 -0.24 14.78 -8.25
C VAL A 10 -0.70 14.61 -6.80
N ILE A 11 0.02 13.84 -6.00
CA ILE A 11 -0.26 13.63 -4.57
C ILE A 11 0.20 14.88 -3.78
N ALA A 12 -0.75 15.67 -3.26
CA ALA A 12 -0.43 16.77 -2.37
C ALA A 12 -0.13 16.26 -0.94
N SER A 13 0.98 16.70 -0.33
CA SER A 13 1.29 16.38 1.07
C SER A 13 0.25 17.01 2.01
N PRO A 14 -0.31 16.25 2.97
CA PRO A 14 -1.25 16.81 3.93
C PRO A 14 -0.50 17.71 4.94
N ALA A 15 -1.05 18.89 5.21
CA ALA A 15 -0.54 19.77 6.25
C ALA A 15 -0.84 19.19 7.64
N LEU A 16 0.06 19.41 8.60
CA LEU A 16 0.03 18.82 9.96
C LEU A 16 -1.14 19.30 10.85
N VAL A 17 -1.91 20.31 10.40
CA VAL A 17 -3.11 20.80 11.08
C VAL A 17 -4.20 21.03 10.01
N PRO A 18 -5.30 20.25 10.01
CA PRO A 18 -6.37 20.43 9.03
C PRO A 18 -7.05 21.79 9.22
N THR A 19 -7.26 22.54 8.14
CA THR A 19 -8.13 23.72 8.14
C THR A 19 -9.60 23.31 7.98
N GLU A 20 -10.56 24.17 8.33
CA GLU A 20 -12.00 23.91 8.12
C GLU A 20 -12.34 23.60 6.65
N ARG A 21 -11.52 24.08 5.70
CA ARG A 21 -11.61 23.74 4.28
C ARG A 21 -11.13 22.33 3.93
N ASP A 22 -10.20 21.76 4.71
CA ASP A 22 -9.73 20.38 4.55
C ASP A 22 -10.79 19.37 5.03
N LEU A 23 -11.52 19.72 6.10
CA LEU A 23 -12.65 18.93 6.60
C LEU A 23 -13.86 18.96 5.64
N ALA A 24 -14.08 20.09 4.95
CA ALA A 24 -15.12 20.21 3.93
C ALA A 24 -14.79 19.48 2.61
N ARG A 25 -13.53 19.06 2.43
CA ARG A 25 -13.05 18.27 1.28
C ARG A 25 -13.19 16.76 1.48
N ASP A 26 -14.00 16.31 2.44
CA ASP A 26 -14.33 14.89 2.65
C ASP A 26 -15.23 14.34 1.52
N HIS A 27 -14.70 14.37 0.30
CA HIS A 27 -15.15 13.53 -0.79
C HIS A 27 -14.20 12.35 -0.79
N GLY A 28 -14.69 11.16 -0.47
CA GLY A 28 -13.93 9.91 -0.39
C GLY A 28 -12.87 9.78 -1.49
N GLY A 29 -11.65 10.20 -1.15
CA GLY A 29 -10.51 10.16 -2.05
C GLY A 29 -10.00 8.74 -2.17
N GLU A 30 -9.32 8.44 -3.26
CA GLU A 30 -8.65 7.15 -3.44
C GLU A 30 -7.14 7.32 -3.20
N LEU A 31 -6.62 6.62 -2.20
CA LEU A 31 -5.22 6.63 -1.83
C LEU A 31 -4.54 5.34 -2.32
N THR A 32 -3.49 5.47 -3.13
CA THR A 32 -2.69 4.32 -3.56
C THR A 32 -1.40 4.24 -2.76
N ILE A 33 -1.16 3.09 -2.14
CA ILE A 33 0.00 2.81 -1.30
C ILE A 33 0.74 1.62 -1.90
N GLY A 34 2.04 1.81 -2.17
CA GLY A 34 2.96 0.73 -2.48
C GLY A 34 3.83 0.40 -1.27
N LEU A 35 3.74 -0.83 -0.77
CA LEU A 35 4.63 -1.34 0.29
C LEU A 35 5.78 -2.12 -0.35
N VAL A 36 7.01 -1.62 -0.20
CA VAL A 36 8.22 -2.40 -0.49
C VAL A 36 8.58 -3.23 0.75
N ASN A 37 8.18 -4.50 0.77
CA ASN A 37 8.40 -5.37 1.91
C ASN A 37 9.73 -6.13 1.79
N ASN A 38 10.78 -5.59 2.40
CA ASN A 38 12.13 -6.20 2.42
C ASN A 38 12.37 -7.09 3.65
N MET A 39 11.32 -7.45 4.38
CA MET A 39 11.46 -8.31 5.57
C MET A 39 11.91 -9.72 5.18
N PRO A 40 12.70 -10.40 6.04
CA PRO A 40 13.12 -11.77 5.78
C PRO A 40 11.93 -12.73 5.86
N ASP A 41 12.08 -13.92 5.28
CA ASP A 41 11.01 -14.91 5.11
C ASP A 41 10.16 -15.19 6.38
N PRO A 42 10.75 -15.32 7.59
CA PRO A 42 9.97 -15.57 8.80
C PRO A 42 8.98 -14.44 9.13
N ALA A 43 9.30 -13.21 8.72
CA ALA A 43 8.54 -12.01 9.03
C ALA A 43 7.67 -11.51 7.87
N LEU A 44 7.90 -11.99 6.64
CA LEU A 44 7.20 -11.55 5.42
C LEU A 44 5.67 -11.43 5.60
N LYS A 45 5.03 -12.57 5.92
CA LYS A 45 3.58 -12.64 6.11
C LYS A 45 3.10 -11.90 7.36
N ALA A 46 3.95 -11.81 8.38
CA ALA A 46 3.61 -11.07 9.60
C ALA A 46 3.50 -9.58 9.30
N THR A 47 4.45 -9.05 8.54
CA THR A 47 4.48 -7.65 8.11
C THR A 47 3.28 -7.30 7.23
N GLU A 48 2.94 -8.15 6.25
CA GLU A 48 1.72 -7.97 5.43
C GLU A 48 0.46 -7.82 6.30
N ARG A 49 0.27 -8.74 7.25
CA ARG A 49 -0.88 -8.72 8.17
C ARG A 49 -0.89 -7.48 9.06
N GLN A 50 0.27 -7.04 9.53
CA GLN A 50 0.38 -5.84 10.36
C GLN A 50 -0.05 -4.61 9.58
N PHE A 51 0.47 -4.41 8.36
CA PHE A 51 0.09 -3.29 7.51
C PHE A 51 -1.38 -3.35 7.11
N MET A 52 -1.93 -4.52 6.76
CA MET A 52 -3.36 -4.63 6.47
C MET A 52 -4.23 -4.22 7.64
N LYS A 53 -3.90 -4.66 8.86
CA LYS A 53 -4.67 -4.28 10.06
C LYS A 53 -4.60 -2.77 10.32
N LEU A 54 -3.41 -2.17 10.16
CA LEU A 54 -3.23 -0.73 10.35
C LEU A 54 -4.00 0.08 9.32
N LEU A 55 -3.93 -0.32 8.04
CA LEU A 55 -4.66 0.35 6.98
C LEU A 55 -6.15 0.23 7.22
N GLN A 56 -6.68 -0.98 7.46
CA GLN A 56 -8.11 -1.20 7.75
C GLN A 56 -8.61 -0.34 8.92
N ALA A 57 -7.82 -0.18 9.98
CA ALA A 57 -8.18 0.67 11.12
C ALA A 57 -8.16 2.17 10.78
N ALA A 58 -7.37 2.59 9.79
CA ALA A 58 -7.18 3.98 9.39
C ALA A 58 -8.03 4.41 8.18
N THR A 59 -8.63 3.47 7.44
CA THR A 59 -9.22 3.71 6.11
C THR A 59 -10.34 4.77 6.09
N GLY A 60 -11.06 4.99 7.20
CA GLY A 60 -12.09 6.03 7.29
C GLY A 60 -13.02 6.05 6.05
N PRO A 61 -13.34 7.23 5.48
CA PRO A 61 -14.09 7.35 4.22
C PRO A 61 -13.22 7.23 2.94
N CYS A 62 -11.91 6.99 3.06
CA CYS A 62 -10.96 6.94 1.94
C CYS A 62 -10.86 5.53 1.35
N ARG A 63 -10.84 5.38 0.03
CA ARG A 63 -10.61 4.08 -0.61
C ARG A 63 -9.10 3.84 -0.75
N ILE A 64 -8.57 2.79 -0.11
CA ILE A 64 -7.15 2.46 -0.19
C ILE A 64 -6.90 1.37 -1.25
N ARG A 65 -6.05 1.66 -2.24
CA ARG A 65 -5.41 0.66 -3.11
C ARG A 65 -4.04 0.32 -2.53
N PHE A 66 -3.82 -0.95 -2.24
CA PHE A 66 -2.58 -1.40 -1.63
C PHE A 66 -1.87 -2.40 -2.53
N HIS A 67 -0.62 -2.11 -2.87
CA HIS A 67 0.25 -2.96 -3.68
C HIS A 67 1.47 -3.37 -2.87
N CYS A 68 1.84 -4.64 -2.98
CA CYS A 68 3.04 -5.17 -2.37
C CYS A 68 4.14 -5.32 -3.42
N PHE A 69 5.35 -4.91 -3.09
CA PHE A 69 6.55 -5.03 -3.91
C PHE A 69 7.69 -5.61 -3.08
N SER A 70 8.61 -6.30 -3.73
CA SER A 70 9.82 -6.86 -3.10
C SER A 70 11.01 -6.53 -3.97
N LEU A 71 12.15 -6.21 -3.35
CA LEU A 71 13.38 -6.05 -4.09
C LEU A 71 13.93 -7.42 -4.54
N PRO A 72 14.43 -7.54 -5.78
CA PRO A 72 15.01 -8.79 -6.29
C PRO A 72 16.32 -9.17 -5.61
N SER A 73 16.98 -8.21 -4.95
CA SER A 73 18.23 -8.42 -4.19
C SER A 73 18.01 -9.10 -2.83
N VAL A 74 16.77 -9.17 -2.33
CA VAL A 74 16.45 -9.84 -1.07
C VAL A 74 16.46 -11.34 -1.30
N LYS A 75 17.40 -12.03 -0.65
CA LYS A 75 17.46 -13.51 -0.69
C LYS A 75 16.28 -14.09 0.09
N ARG A 76 15.46 -14.87 -0.61
CA ARG A 76 14.27 -15.55 -0.06
C ARG A 76 14.33 -17.05 -0.30
N SER A 77 13.74 -17.81 0.60
CA SER A 77 13.50 -19.24 0.46
C SER A 77 12.57 -19.52 -0.73
N PRO A 78 12.56 -20.76 -1.26
CA PRO A 78 11.68 -21.14 -2.36
C PRO A 78 10.20 -20.85 -2.07
N GLU A 79 9.75 -21.11 -0.84
CA GLU A 79 8.36 -20.89 -0.42
C GLU A 79 8.01 -19.40 -0.36
N ALA A 80 8.94 -18.58 0.13
CA ALA A 80 8.75 -17.13 0.20
C ALA A 80 8.82 -16.47 -1.18
N LYS A 81 9.65 -16.98 -2.09
CA LYS A 81 9.66 -16.54 -3.50
C LYS A 81 8.32 -16.82 -4.17
N TRP A 82 7.80 -18.04 -4.03
CA TRP A 82 6.51 -18.40 -4.61
C TRP A 82 5.37 -17.52 -4.09
N HIS A 83 5.39 -17.20 -2.79
CA HIS A 83 4.42 -16.26 -2.20
C HIS A 83 4.55 -14.85 -2.78
N VAL A 84 5.78 -14.35 -2.96
CA VAL A 84 6.02 -13.04 -3.58
C VAL A 84 5.57 -13.04 -5.04
N GLU A 85 5.93 -14.04 -5.83
CA GLU A 85 5.54 -14.14 -7.25
C GLU A 85 4.01 -14.24 -7.45
N SER A 86 3.28 -14.79 -6.47
CA SER A 86 1.81 -14.87 -6.51
C SER A 86 1.14 -13.54 -6.12
N GLU A 87 1.61 -12.90 -5.05
CA GLU A 87 0.88 -11.81 -4.39
C GLU A 87 1.49 -10.41 -4.61
N TYR A 88 2.74 -10.34 -5.06
CA TYR A 88 3.48 -9.09 -5.22
C TYR A 88 3.59 -8.71 -6.69
N SER A 89 3.69 -7.40 -6.93
CA SER A 89 4.03 -6.86 -8.23
C SER A 89 5.54 -6.62 -8.32
N ASP A 90 6.08 -6.72 -9.53
CA ASP A 90 7.47 -6.39 -9.81
C ASP A 90 7.69 -4.87 -9.85
N LEU A 91 8.91 -4.46 -9.50
CA LEU A 91 9.39 -3.07 -9.48
C LEU A 91 10.27 -2.76 -10.70
#